data_AF-A0A183AFC7-F1
#
_entry.id   AF-A0A183AFC7-F1
#
_cell.length_a   1.000
_cell.length_b   1.000
_cell.length_c   1.000
_cell.angle_alpha   90.00
_cell.angle_beta   90.00
_cell.angle_gamma   90.00
#
_symmetry.space_group_name_H-M   'P 1'
#
loop_
_entity.id
_entity.type
_entity.pdbx_description
1 polymer ?
#
loop_
_entity_poly.entity_id
_entity_poly.type
_entity_poly.pdbx_seq_one_letter_code
_entity_poly.pdbx_strand_id
1 'polypeptide(L)'
;MNVGVKCSEDNKLSDPDKWIGQSQVTELINNMLTTGFVSALFSEDEKDAIQQNIWAEAEARIRAEALASGAINVPINKESVWNYFKTDCASRLHLVLCMNPTGDTLRTRCRDFPGITKCTTIDWYFPWPEQALYAVACSLIDPKFSQVPVAHWESVVTNVVNIHRSVQMASNEFKRQLRRINYVTATNYILFINGFLKLLDEKTNENISQQRRLQGGLEKLHETAIQIEQLNVKLAVQKVILEEKTTSCESLMNEINESTEVATAKKTQAQEKSVELGKQAKIIVAEKAS
;
A
#
# COMPACT_ATOMS: atom_id res chain seq x y z
N MET A 1 -26.80 11.65 -32.86
CA MET A 1 -26.38 10.30 -32.43
C MET A 1 -24.93 10.43 -32.00
N ASN A 2 -24.67 10.56 -30.69
CA ASN A 2 -23.30 10.64 -30.19
C ASN A 2 -22.65 9.28 -30.37
N VAL A 3 -21.93 9.09 -31.47
CA VAL A 3 -20.91 8.04 -31.56
C VAL A 3 -19.68 8.55 -30.80
N GLY A 4 -19.87 8.79 -29.51
CA GLY A 4 -18.76 8.75 -28.57
C GLY A 4 -18.51 7.28 -28.32
N VAL A 5 -17.32 6.80 -28.69
CA VAL A 5 -16.80 5.56 -28.11
C VAL A 5 -16.70 5.81 -26.61
N LYS A 6 -17.79 5.52 -25.90
CA LYS A 6 -17.82 5.53 -24.45
C LYS A 6 -16.98 4.33 -24.04
N CYS A 7 -15.73 4.59 -23.67
CA CYS A 7 -14.85 3.63 -23.05
C CYS A 7 -15.56 3.14 -21.77
N SER A 8 -16.13 1.93 -21.83
CA SER A 8 -16.63 1.23 -20.66
C SER A 8 -15.45 0.91 -19.74
N GLU A 9 -15.64 1.09 -18.44
CA GLU A 9 -14.62 1.03 -17.36
C GLU A 9 -13.81 -0.28 -17.28
N ASP A 10 -14.16 -1.32 -18.05
CA ASP A 10 -13.51 -2.63 -18.01
C ASP A 10 -12.46 -2.88 -19.11
N ASN A 11 -12.24 -1.95 -20.04
CA ASN A 11 -11.15 -2.08 -21.02
C ASN A 11 -9.99 -1.17 -20.64
N LYS A 12 -8.94 -1.76 -20.06
CA LYS A 12 -7.59 -1.18 -20.11
C LYS A 12 -7.38 -0.60 -21.49
N LEU A 13 -7.09 0.69 -21.57
CA LEU A 13 -6.82 1.47 -22.78
C LEU A 13 -5.89 0.66 -23.71
N SER A 14 -6.45 -0.20 -24.55
CA SER A 14 -5.69 -0.92 -25.57
C SER A 14 -5.24 0.16 -26.53
N ASP A 15 -3.92 0.40 -26.59
CA ASP A 15 -3.30 1.52 -27.31
C ASP A 15 -4.18 2.03 -28.47
N PRO A 16 -4.77 3.24 -28.39
CA PRO A 16 -5.60 3.78 -29.46
C PRO A 16 -4.84 3.85 -30.79
N ASP A 17 -3.51 3.95 -30.71
CA ASP A 17 -2.59 3.86 -31.85
C ASP A 17 -2.62 2.51 -32.58
N LYS A 18 -3.08 1.43 -31.94
CA LYS A 18 -3.17 0.10 -32.56
C LYS A 18 -4.24 0.03 -33.65
N TRP A 19 -5.37 0.71 -33.47
CA TRP A 19 -6.45 0.77 -34.45
C TRP A 19 -6.13 1.77 -35.57
N ILE A 20 -5.55 2.92 -35.21
CA ILE A 20 -5.05 3.94 -36.15
C ILE A 20 -3.80 3.43 -36.90
N GLY A 21 -3.20 2.33 -36.44
CA GLY A 21 -2.15 1.57 -37.14
C GLY A 21 -2.58 1.03 -38.49
N GLN A 22 -3.86 0.78 -38.70
CA GLN A 22 -4.38 0.25 -39.96
C GLN A 22 -4.62 1.40 -40.95
N SER A 23 -3.92 1.37 -42.08
CA SER A 23 -4.03 2.41 -43.12
C SER A 23 -5.46 2.61 -43.61
N GLN A 24 -6.24 1.52 -43.73
CA GLN A 24 -7.64 1.55 -44.16
C GLN A 24 -8.53 2.35 -43.20
N VAL A 25 -8.32 2.20 -41.88
CA VAL A 25 -9.10 2.94 -40.87
C VAL A 25 -8.75 4.42 -40.92
N THR A 26 -7.47 4.76 -41.09
CA THR A 26 -7.03 6.16 -41.18
C THR A 26 -7.54 6.84 -42.44
N GLU A 27 -7.60 6.10 -43.56
CA GLU A 27 -8.20 6.58 -44.81
C GLU A 27 -9.71 6.86 -44.67
N LEU A 28 -10.45 5.94 -44.03
CA LEU A 28 -11.87 6.13 -43.69
C LEU A 28 -12.08 7.40 -42.84
N ILE A 29 -11.26 7.60 -41.81
CA ILE A 29 -11.31 8.81 -40.97
C ILE A 29 -11.00 10.06 -41.78
N ASN A 30 -9.98 10.04 -42.63
CA ASN A 30 -9.64 11.17 -43.48
C ASN A 30 -10.78 11.55 -44.42
N ASN A 31 -11.45 10.55 -45.00
CA ASN A 31 -12.64 10.78 -45.84
C ASN A 31 -13.78 11.37 -45.00
N MET A 32 -14.07 10.81 -43.82
CA MET A 32 -15.08 11.40 -42.91
C MET A 32 -14.77 12.85 -42.53
N LEU A 33 -13.51 13.20 -42.28
CA LEU A 33 -13.11 14.55 -41.91
C LEU A 33 -13.14 15.55 -43.08
N THR A 34 -12.89 15.10 -44.31
CA THR A 34 -12.80 15.99 -45.48
C THR A 34 -14.12 16.13 -46.23
N THR A 35 -14.84 15.02 -46.45
CA THR A 35 -16.10 15.00 -47.20
C THR A 35 -17.34 14.92 -46.30
N GLY A 36 -17.17 14.71 -45.00
CA GLY A 36 -18.27 14.52 -44.05
C GLY A 36 -19.01 13.18 -44.21
N PHE A 37 -18.61 12.35 -45.19
CA PHE A 37 -19.31 11.13 -45.54
C PHE A 37 -18.43 10.18 -46.37
N VAL A 38 -18.57 8.87 -46.13
CA VAL A 38 -17.84 7.82 -46.87
C VAL A 38 -18.80 7.05 -47.76
N SER A 39 -18.65 7.17 -49.08
CA SER A 39 -19.56 6.60 -50.08
C SER A 39 -19.60 5.07 -50.11
N ALA A 40 -18.49 4.42 -49.76
CA ALA A 40 -18.35 2.97 -49.71
C ALA A 40 -18.76 2.35 -48.36
N LEU A 41 -19.27 3.14 -47.42
CA LEU A 41 -19.63 2.64 -46.09
C LEU A 41 -20.93 1.84 -46.09
N PHE A 42 -21.87 2.19 -46.97
CA PHE A 42 -23.20 1.57 -47.06
C PHE A 42 -23.40 0.91 -48.41
N SER A 43 -23.91 -0.32 -48.41
CA SER A 43 -24.44 -0.97 -49.60
C SER A 43 -25.72 -0.27 -50.09
N GLU A 44 -26.09 -0.44 -51.36
CA GLU A 44 -27.30 0.20 -51.91
C GLU A 44 -28.58 -0.22 -51.17
N ASP A 45 -28.67 -1.48 -50.74
CA ASP A 45 -29.82 -1.99 -49.95
C ASP A 45 -29.93 -1.28 -48.59
N GLU A 46 -28.80 -1.03 -47.92
CA GLU A 46 -28.76 -0.30 -46.64
C GLU A 46 -29.10 1.17 -46.83
N LYS A 47 -28.66 1.80 -47.94
CA LYS A 47 -29.01 3.19 -48.26
C LYS A 47 -30.51 3.33 -48.45
N ASP A 48 -31.13 2.44 -49.21
CA ASP A 48 -32.58 2.44 -49.43
C ASP A 48 -33.35 2.22 -48.12
N ALA A 49 -32.90 1.29 -47.26
CA ALA A 49 -33.51 1.05 -45.95
C ALA A 49 -33.39 2.28 -45.04
N ILE A 50 -32.23 2.93 -44.97
CA ILE A 50 -32.02 4.16 -44.19
C ILE A 50 -32.91 5.27 -44.71
N GLN A 51 -32.95 5.48 -46.03
CA GLN A 51 -33.78 6.51 -46.66
C GLN A 51 -35.27 6.33 -46.35
N GLN A 52 -35.78 5.09 -46.38
CA GLN A 52 -37.16 4.80 -46.00
C GLN A 52 -37.45 5.14 -44.54
N ASN A 53 -36.53 4.80 -43.63
CA ASN A 53 -36.69 5.05 -42.19
C ASN A 53 -36.68 6.54 -41.84
N ILE A 54 -35.84 7.33 -42.51
CA ILE A 54 -35.71 8.77 -42.24
C ILE A 54 -36.61 9.64 -43.13
N TRP A 55 -37.32 9.05 -44.09
CA TRP A 55 -38.07 9.78 -45.12
C TRP A 55 -38.98 10.84 -44.53
N ALA A 56 -39.82 10.47 -43.57
CA ALA A 56 -40.80 11.38 -42.96
C ALA A 56 -40.13 12.54 -42.19
N GLU A 57 -39.03 12.27 -41.48
CA GLU A 57 -38.28 13.30 -40.76
C GLU A 57 -37.58 14.26 -41.73
N ALA A 58 -36.88 13.70 -42.73
CA ALA A 58 -36.16 14.46 -43.74
C ALA A 58 -37.11 15.35 -44.55
N GLU A 59 -38.26 14.83 -44.97
CA GLU A 59 -39.29 15.57 -45.69
C GLU A 59 -39.82 16.76 -44.89
N ALA A 60 -40.14 16.55 -43.61
CA ALA A 60 -40.61 17.63 -42.74
C ALA A 60 -39.55 18.73 -42.56
N ARG A 61 -38.27 18.35 -42.38
CA ARG A 61 -37.15 19.29 -42.20
C ARG A 61 -36.83 20.08 -43.46
N ILE A 62 -36.73 19.39 -44.61
CA ILE A 62 -36.44 20.03 -45.90
C ILE A 62 -37.54 21.04 -46.26
N ARG A 63 -38.82 20.70 -46.02
CA ARG A 63 -39.93 21.65 -46.25
C ARG A 63 -39.91 22.84 -45.29
N ALA A 64 -39.54 22.63 -44.03
CA ALA A 64 -39.39 23.70 -43.05
C ALA A 64 -38.25 24.67 -43.45
N GLU A 65 -37.11 24.16 -43.90
CA GLU A 65 -35.99 24.96 -44.41
C GLU A 65 -36.32 25.69 -45.71
N ALA A 66 -37.05 25.05 -46.63
CA ALA A 66 -37.55 25.66 -47.86
C ALA A 66 -38.50 26.83 -47.57
N LEU A 67 -39.44 26.64 -46.62
CA LEU A 67 -40.35 27.69 -46.18
C LEU A 67 -39.60 28.87 -45.53
N ALA A 68 -38.60 28.58 -44.70
CA ALA A 68 -37.76 29.60 -44.05
C ALA A 68 -36.90 30.40 -45.06
N SER A 69 -36.52 29.78 -46.18
CA SER A 69 -35.77 30.42 -47.27
C SER A 69 -36.67 31.04 -48.36
N GLY A 70 -38.00 31.00 -48.21
CA GLY A 70 -38.96 31.59 -49.14
C GLY A 70 -39.27 30.75 -50.38
N ALA A 71 -38.80 29.50 -50.44
CA ALA A 71 -39.08 28.56 -51.52
C ALA A 71 -40.37 27.76 -51.21
N ILE A 72 -41.39 27.89 -52.07
CA ILE A 72 -42.75 27.40 -51.78
C ILE A 72 -43.00 25.96 -52.27
N ASN A 73 -42.12 25.35 -53.06
CA ASN A 73 -42.28 23.94 -53.48
C ASN A 73 -40.93 23.33 -53.89
N VAL A 74 -40.26 22.66 -52.96
CA VAL A 74 -39.05 21.87 -53.26
C VAL A 74 -39.46 20.41 -53.44
N PRO A 75 -39.23 19.79 -54.62
CA PRO A 75 -39.49 18.38 -54.81
C PRO A 75 -38.51 17.55 -53.96
N ILE A 76 -39.06 16.63 -53.16
CA ILE A 76 -38.27 15.71 -52.35
C ILE A 76 -38.05 14.44 -53.15
N ASN A 77 -36.80 14.19 -53.53
CA ASN A 77 -36.37 12.94 -54.16
C ASN A 77 -35.48 12.15 -53.19
N LYS A 78 -35.17 10.89 -53.53
CA LYS A 78 -34.27 10.04 -52.72
C LYS A 78 -32.92 10.70 -52.45
N GLU A 79 -32.40 11.47 -53.42
CA GLU A 79 -31.12 12.18 -53.30
C GLU A 79 -31.18 13.33 -52.27
N SER A 80 -32.27 14.09 -52.22
CA SER A 80 -32.50 15.16 -51.24
C SER A 80 -32.57 14.59 -49.82
N VAL A 81 -33.26 13.47 -49.63
CA VAL A 81 -33.31 12.76 -48.33
C VAL A 81 -31.93 12.24 -47.93
N TRP A 82 -31.16 11.73 -48.90
CA TRP A 82 -29.78 11.29 -48.66
C TRP A 82 -28.84 12.44 -48.32
N ASN A 83 -28.99 13.60 -48.96
CA ASN A 83 -28.22 14.80 -48.67
C ASN A 83 -28.56 15.36 -47.27
N TYR A 84 -29.83 15.32 -46.87
CA TYR A 84 -30.24 15.63 -45.51
C TYR A 84 -29.56 14.71 -44.50
N PHE A 85 -29.59 13.39 -44.72
CA PHE A 85 -28.92 12.42 -43.86
C PHE A 85 -27.43 12.71 -43.69
N LYS A 86 -26.71 12.95 -44.79
CA LYS A 86 -25.28 13.26 -44.77
C LYS A 86 -24.99 14.52 -43.93
N THR A 87 -25.78 15.57 -44.14
CA THR A 87 -25.59 16.87 -43.44
C THR A 87 -25.89 16.73 -41.94
N ASP A 88 -26.97 16.02 -41.61
CA ASP A 88 -27.37 15.77 -40.24
C ASP A 88 -26.36 14.85 -39.51
N CYS A 89 -25.82 13.83 -40.18
CA CYS A 89 -24.71 13.04 -39.65
C CYS A 89 -23.45 13.88 -39.40
N ALA A 90 -23.05 14.70 -40.37
CA ALA A 90 -21.87 15.57 -40.24
C ALA A 90 -22.02 16.58 -39.09
N SER A 91 -23.23 17.09 -38.85
CA SER A 91 -23.49 18.04 -37.75
C SER A 91 -23.47 17.41 -36.36
N ARG A 92 -23.72 16.09 -36.26
CA ARG A 92 -23.85 15.37 -34.98
C ARG A 92 -22.66 14.45 -34.67
N LEU A 93 -21.74 14.28 -35.61
CA LEU A 93 -20.56 13.43 -35.45
C LEU A 93 -19.38 14.26 -34.95
N HIS A 94 -18.92 13.95 -33.74
CA HIS A 94 -17.69 14.49 -33.18
C HIS A 94 -16.63 13.39 -33.11
N LEU A 95 -15.53 13.57 -33.81
CA LEU A 95 -14.39 12.64 -33.82
C LEU A 95 -13.25 13.21 -32.98
N VAL A 96 -12.77 12.41 -32.03
CA VAL A 96 -11.58 12.74 -31.21
C VAL A 96 -10.54 11.67 -31.46
N LEU A 97 -9.35 12.09 -31.88
CA LEU A 97 -8.23 11.20 -32.20
C LEU A 97 -7.11 11.43 -31.19
N CYS A 98 -6.74 10.37 -30.46
CA CYS A 98 -5.60 10.39 -29.56
C CYS A 98 -4.44 9.64 -30.23
N MET A 99 -3.37 10.35 -30.58
CA MET A 99 -2.18 9.77 -31.22
C MET A 99 -0.92 10.12 -30.45
N ASN A 100 0.03 9.18 -30.35
CA ASN A 100 1.32 9.46 -29.73
C ASN A 100 2.24 10.21 -30.71
N PRO A 101 2.81 11.38 -30.33
CA PRO A 101 3.75 12.12 -31.17
C PRO A 101 5.15 11.50 -31.24
N THR A 102 5.39 10.38 -30.55
CA THR A 102 6.69 9.72 -30.52
C THR A 102 7.02 9.05 -31.87
N GLY A 103 8.17 9.42 -32.44
CA GLY A 103 8.67 8.85 -33.70
C GLY A 103 8.09 9.54 -34.95
N ASP A 104 8.32 8.94 -36.11
CA ASP A 104 7.94 9.52 -37.41
C ASP A 104 6.56 9.09 -37.91
N THR A 105 5.90 8.15 -37.22
CA THR A 105 4.62 7.56 -37.66
C THR A 105 3.53 8.62 -37.73
N LEU A 106 3.37 9.45 -36.68
CA LEU A 106 2.36 10.52 -36.69
C LEU A 106 2.62 11.52 -37.82
N ARG A 107 3.88 11.92 -38.01
CA ARG A 107 4.28 12.83 -39.09
C ARG A 107 3.93 12.25 -40.47
N THR A 108 4.21 10.97 -40.68
CA THR A 108 3.92 10.26 -41.93
C THR A 108 2.41 10.22 -42.17
N ARG A 109 1.61 9.86 -41.16
CA ARG A 109 0.14 9.85 -41.25
C ARG A 109 -0.44 11.24 -41.55
N CYS A 110 0.05 12.29 -40.89
CA CYS A 110 -0.43 13.65 -41.16
C CYS A 110 -0.10 14.15 -42.57
N ARG A 111 0.99 13.64 -43.17
CA ARG A 111 1.35 13.93 -44.57
C ARG A 111 0.46 13.15 -45.54
N ASP A 112 0.29 11.86 -45.29
CA ASP A 112 -0.46 10.97 -46.18
C ASP A 112 -1.97 11.26 -46.11
N PHE A 113 -2.47 11.73 -44.96
CA PHE A 113 -3.87 12.03 -44.67
C PHE A 113 -4.05 13.47 -44.14
N PRO A 114 -4.07 14.49 -45.03
CA PRO A 114 -4.10 15.89 -44.63
C PRO A 114 -5.40 16.34 -43.97
N GLY A 115 -6.50 15.58 -44.09
CA GLY A 115 -7.77 15.86 -43.41
C GLY A 115 -7.63 15.88 -41.89
N ILE A 116 -6.72 15.07 -41.36
CA ILE A 116 -6.43 15.04 -39.91
C ILE A 116 -5.91 16.39 -39.43
N THR A 117 -5.06 17.08 -40.19
CA THR A 117 -4.50 18.37 -39.77
C THR A 117 -5.35 19.56 -40.17
N LYS A 118 -6.09 19.46 -41.29
CA LYS A 118 -6.89 20.58 -41.82
C LYS A 118 -8.27 20.70 -41.18
N CYS A 119 -8.89 19.57 -40.83
CA CYS A 119 -10.29 19.52 -40.41
C CYS A 119 -10.46 19.23 -38.92
N THR A 120 -9.38 19.20 -38.14
CA THR A 120 -9.42 19.00 -36.69
C THR A 120 -8.72 20.14 -35.95
N THR A 121 -9.05 20.29 -34.67
CA THR A 121 -8.31 21.15 -33.75
C THR A 121 -7.30 20.30 -33.00
N ILE A 122 -6.04 20.74 -32.99
CA ILE A 122 -4.94 20.02 -32.33
C ILE A 122 -4.83 20.52 -30.90
N ASP A 123 -5.01 19.60 -29.95
CA ASP A 123 -4.72 19.83 -28.53
C ASP A 123 -3.46 19.06 -28.11
N TRP A 124 -2.51 19.76 -27.51
CA TRP A 124 -1.20 19.21 -27.16
C TRP A 124 -1.14 18.84 -25.68
N TYR A 125 -0.90 17.56 -25.41
CA TYR A 125 -0.66 17.06 -24.06
C TYR A 125 0.83 17.12 -23.73
N PHE A 126 1.19 18.07 -22.88
CA PHE A 126 2.55 18.22 -22.38
C PHE A 126 2.78 17.35 -21.13
N PRO A 127 4.06 17.03 -20.81
CA PRO A 127 4.41 16.47 -19.52
C PRO A 127 3.85 17.32 -18.38
N TRP A 128 3.45 16.67 -17.29
CA TRP A 128 2.86 17.37 -16.15
C TRP A 128 3.83 18.41 -15.59
N PRO A 129 3.41 19.68 -15.45
CA PRO A 129 4.21 20.69 -14.78
C PRO A 129 4.34 20.36 -13.29
N GLU A 130 5.27 21.03 -12.62
CA GLU A 130 5.52 20.85 -11.19
C GLU A 130 4.27 21.00 -10.33
N GLN A 131 3.41 21.98 -10.66
CA GLN A 131 2.16 22.24 -9.96
C GLN A 131 1.18 21.06 -10.09
N ALA A 132 1.12 20.42 -11.27
CA ALA A 132 0.27 19.26 -11.48
C ALA A 132 0.81 18.03 -10.76
N LEU A 133 2.13 17.82 -10.78
CA LEU A 133 2.77 16.75 -10.01
C LEU A 133 2.50 16.91 -8.51
N TYR A 134 2.64 18.14 -8.00
CA TYR A 134 2.35 18.48 -6.61
C TYR A 134 0.89 18.21 -6.26
N ALA A 135 -0.06 18.69 -7.06
CA ALA A 135 -1.49 18.46 -6.83
C ALA A 135 -1.84 16.97 -6.80
N VAL A 136 -1.28 16.17 -7.71
CA VAL A 136 -1.49 14.71 -7.72
C VAL A 136 -0.87 14.06 -6.49
N ALA A 137 0.35 14.44 -6.10
CA ALA A 137 0.98 13.93 -4.89
C ALA A 137 0.18 14.28 -3.62
N CYS A 138 -0.37 15.50 -3.52
CA CYS A 138 -1.25 15.88 -2.42
C CYS A 138 -2.53 15.02 -2.39
N SER A 139 -3.10 14.70 -3.55
CA SER A 139 -4.31 13.87 -3.63
C SER A 139 -4.05 12.41 -3.25
N LEU A 140 -2.86 11.88 -3.54
CA LEU A 140 -2.50 10.49 -3.26
C LEU A 140 -1.95 10.30 -1.84
N ILE A 141 -1.19 11.27 -1.34
CA ILE A 141 -0.61 11.27 0.01
C ILE A 141 -1.58 12.04 0.92
N ASP A 142 -2.74 11.47 1.21
CA ASP A 142 -3.70 12.12 2.11
C ASP A 142 -3.16 12.10 3.56
N PRO A 143 -3.01 13.26 4.22
CA PRO A 143 -2.52 13.34 5.61
C PRO A 143 -3.41 12.61 6.63
N LYS A 144 -4.66 12.26 6.30
CA LYS A 144 -5.57 11.50 7.18
C LYS A 144 -5.36 10.00 7.11
N PHE A 145 -4.97 9.47 5.96
CA PHE A 145 -4.86 8.03 5.71
C PHE A 145 -3.41 7.57 5.62
N SER A 146 -2.48 8.50 5.36
CA SER A 146 -1.06 8.22 5.30
C SER A 146 -0.44 8.18 6.69
N GLN A 147 0.53 7.29 6.90
CA GLN A 147 1.35 7.25 8.12
C GLN A 147 2.40 8.37 8.19
N VAL A 148 2.41 9.27 7.20
CA VAL A 148 3.29 10.44 7.19
C VAL A 148 2.80 11.47 8.22
N PRO A 149 3.65 11.88 9.19
CA PRO A 149 3.28 12.92 10.14
C PRO A 149 2.96 14.25 9.45
N VAL A 150 1.89 14.93 9.89
CA VAL A 150 1.42 16.21 9.32
C VAL A 150 2.54 17.26 9.27
N ALA A 151 3.41 17.28 10.28
CA ALA A 151 4.54 18.22 10.36
C ALA A 151 5.56 18.07 9.22
N HIS A 152 5.69 16.88 8.63
CA HIS A 152 6.66 16.59 7.57
C HIS A 152 6.00 16.36 6.20
N TRP A 153 4.67 16.40 6.14
CA TRP A 153 3.90 16.08 4.94
C TRP A 153 4.32 16.91 3.73
N GLU A 154 4.41 18.23 3.87
CA GLU A 154 4.76 19.12 2.77
C GLU A 154 6.18 18.86 2.24
N SER A 155 7.12 18.56 3.13
CA SER A 155 8.49 18.18 2.77
C SER A 155 8.53 16.85 2.01
N VAL A 156 7.71 15.87 2.41
CA VAL A 156 7.62 14.58 1.71
C VAL A 156 7.02 14.77 0.32
N VAL A 157 5.91 15.51 0.19
CA VAL A 157 5.27 15.79 -1.11
C VAL A 157 6.25 16.50 -2.05
N THR A 158 6.94 17.53 -1.56
CA THR A 158 7.93 18.28 -2.34
C THR A 158 9.08 17.38 -2.81
N ASN A 159 9.58 16.50 -1.94
CA ASN A 159 10.62 15.55 -2.30
C ASN A 159 10.15 14.53 -3.35
N VAL A 160 8.92 14.03 -3.25
CA VAL A 160 8.33 13.11 -4.23
C VAL A 160 8.28 13.75 -5.62
N VAL A 161 7.89 15.02 -5.72
CA VAL A 161 7.91 15.79 -6.97
C VAL A 161 9.35 15.95 -7.49
N ASN A 162 10.29 16.32 -6.63
CA ASN A 162 11.70 16.50 -7.01
C ASN A 162 12.36 15.20 -7.49
N ILE A 163 12.03 14.07 -6.88
CA ILE A 163 12.50 12.74 -7.30
C ILE A 163 12.00 12.42 -8.72
N HIS A 164 10.74 12.71 -9.03
CA HIS A 164 10.24 12.47 -10.38
C HIS A 164 10.95 13.35 -11.41
N ARG A 165 11.16 14.63 -11.10
CA ARG A 165 11.90 15.56 -11.97
C ARG A 165 13.35 15.15 -12.17
N SER A 166 14.02 14.65 -11.13
CA SER A 166 15.41 14.18 -11.25
C SER A 166 15.51 12.97 -12.19
N VAL A 167 14.54 12.05 -12.16
CA VAL A 167 14.45 10.92 -13.09
C VAL A 167 14.19 11.39 -14.53
N GLN A 168 13.37 12.42 -14.72
CA GLN A 168 13.16 13.02 -16.06
C GLN A 168 14.46 13.62 -16.61
N MET A 169 15.19 14.40 -15.78
CA MET A 169 16.49 14.97 -16.17
C MET A 169 17.53 13.88 -16.48
N ALA A 170 17.62 12.85 -15.64
CA ALA A 170 18.52 11.73 -15.85
C ALA A 170 18.18 10.94 -17.12
N SER A 171 16.89 10.78 -17.43
CA SER A 171 16.44 10.10 -18.66
C SER A 171 16.81 10.89 -19.93
N ASN A 172 16.74 12.22 -19.87
CA ASN A 172 17.21 13.08 -20.96
C ASN A 172 18.73 12.98 -21.15
N GLU A 173 19.49 12.93 -20.06
CA GLU A 173 20.94 12.75 -20.11
C GLU A 173 21.32 11.37 -20.68
N PHE A 174 20.61 10.32 -20.25
CA PHE A 174 20.79 8.97 -20.75
C PHE A 174 20.55 8.88 -22.27
N LYS A 175 19.51 9.56 -22.77
CA LYS A 175 19.26 9.70 -24.21
C LYS A 175 20.40 10.44 -24.92
N ARG A 176 20.94 11.49 -24.31
CA ARG A 176 22.03 12.28 -24.88
C ARG A 176 23.32 11.46 -25.02
N GLN A 177 23.70 10.73 -23.98
CA GLN A 177 24.96 9.98 -23.92
C GLN A 177 24.91 8.67 -24.71
N LEU A 178 23.86 7.87 -24.50
CA LEU A 178 23.81 6.49 -24.98
C LEU A 178 22.85 6.29 -26.15
N ARG A 179 22.15 7.36 -26.59
CA ARG A 179 21.13 7.32 -27.65
C ARG A 179 19.99 6.34 -27.36
N ARG A 180 19.82 5.92 -26.10
CA ARG A 180 18.75 5.04 -25.63
C ARG A 180 17.66 5.86 -24.95
N ILE A 181 16.42 5.61 -25.32
CA ILE A 181 15.28 6.36 -24.79
C ILE A 181 14.69 5.61 -23.61
N ASN A 182 14.57 6.29 -22.47
CA ASN A 182 13.80 5.84 -21.32
C ASN A 182 12.54 6.72 -21.21
N TYR A 183 11.36 6.10 -21.12
CA TYR A 183 10.09 6.82 -21.07
C TYR A 183 9.63 6.99 -19.62
N VAL A 184 9.50 8.24 -19.19
CA VAL A 184 8.96 8.60 -17.88
C VAL A 184 7.53 9.10 -18.07
N THR A 185 6.55 8.32 -17.63
CA THR A 185 5.12 8.61 -17.80
C THR A 185 4.47 9.02 -16.48
N ALA A 186 3.29 9.66 -16.55
CA ALA A 186 2.47 9.96 -15.38
C ALA A 186 2.08 8.68 -14.61
N THR A 187 1.87 7.57 -15.31
CA THR A 187 1.65 6.26 -14.69
C THR A 187 2.81 5.83 -13.82
N ASN A 188 4.06 6.00 -14.29
CA ASN A 188 5.24 5.67 -13.49
C ASN A 188 5.31 6.52 -12.20
N TYR A 189 4.87 7.78 -12.25
CA TYR A 189 4.80 8.65 -11.08
C TYR A 189 3.79 8.16 -10.05
N ILE A 190 2.58 7.83 -10.49
CA ILE A 190 1.51 7.33 -9.61
C ILE A 190 1.92 5.99 -8.99
N LEU A 191 2.49 5.08 -9.80
CA LEU A 191 3.00 3.80 -9.31
C LEU A 191 4.13 3.96 -8.29
N PHE A 192 5.02 4.93 -8.50
CA PHE A 192 6.07 5.27 -7.52
C PHE A 192 5.48 5.69 -6.18
N ILE A 193 4.49 6.60 -6.17
CA ILE A 193 3.84 7.07 -4.94
C ILE A 193 3.13 5.91 -4.24
N ASN A 194 2.35 5.12 -4.97
CA ASN A 194 1.64 3.98 -4.40
C ASN A 194 2.60 2.92 -3.84
N GLY A 195 3.71 2.66 -4.53
CA GLY A 195 4.75 1.75 -4.06
C GLY A 195 5.44 2.28 -2.79
N PHE A 196 5.72 3.58 -2.73
CA PHE A 196 6.27 4.23 -1.54
C PHE A 196 5.32 4.12 -0.34
N LEU A 197 4.03 4.43 -0.53
CA LEU A 197 3.03 4.33 0.55
C LEU A 197 2.86 2.90 1.06
N LYS A 198 2.84 1.93 0.16
CA LYS A 198 2.79 0.50 0.53
C LYS A 198 4.02 0.08 1.34
N LEU A 199 5.21 0.45 0.88
CA LEU A 199 6.46 0.13 1.58
C LEU A 199 6.52 0.81 2.96
N LEU A 200 6.04 2.04 3.06
CA LEU A 200 5.96 2.76 4.32
C LEU A 200 5.07 2.03 5.32
N ASP A 201 3.88 1.60 4.91
CA ASP A 201 2.98 0.83 5.76
C ASP A 201 3.60 -0.50 6.22
N GLU A 202 4.20 -1.25 5.30
CA GLU A 202 4.91 -2.49 5.62
C GLU A 202 6.01 -2.26 6.67
N LYS A 203 6.86 -1.24 6.48
CA LYS A 203 7.97 -0.94 7.41
C LYS A 203 7.50 -0.40 8.75
N THR A 204 6.45 0.40 8.79
CA THR A 204 5.89 0.85 10.06
C THR A 204 5.29 -0.32 10.83
N ASN A 205 4.56 -1.22 10.17
CA ASN A 205 3.99 -2.41 10.81
C ASN A 205 5.08 -3.35 11.34
N GLU A 206 6.16 -3.53 10.58
CA GLU A 206 7.36 -4.25 11.06
C GLU A 206 7.94 -3.58 12.32
N ASN A 207 8.08 -2.25 12.34
CA ASN A 207 8.63 -1.52 13.47
C ASN A 207 7.71 -1.61 14.71
N ILE A 208 6.40 -1.42 14.53
CA ILE A 208 5.41 -1.58 15.62
C ILE A 208 5.47 -2.99 16.21
N SER A 209 5.59 -4.02 15.37
CA SER A 209 5.74 -5.40 15.83
C SER A 209 7.01 -5.60 16.68
N GLN A 210 8.13 -5.04 16.22
CA GLN A 210 9.39 -5.09 16.97
C GLN A 210 9.32 -4.32 18.30
N GLN A 211 8.71 -3.13 18.30
CA GLN A 211 8.47 -2.33 19.50
C GLN A 211 7.61 -3.10 20.51
N ARG A 212 6.51 -3.72 20.06
CA ARG A 212 5.64 -4.54 20.92
C ARG A 212 6.40 -5.73 21.53
N ARG A 213 7.27 -6.38 20.75
CA ARG A 213 8.11 -7.48 21.24
C ARG A 213 9.09 -6.99 22.33
N LEU A 214 9.75 -5.86 22.10
CA LEU A 214 10.69 -5.27 23.06
C LEU A 214 9.96 -4.82 24.33
N GLN A 215 8.79 -4.21 24.20
CA GLN A 215 7.95 -3.81 25.31
C GLN A 215 7.58 -5.02 26.19
N GLY A 216 7.08 -6.11 25.58
CA GLY A 216 6.77 -7.33 26.34
C GLY A 216 8.00 -7.97 26.99
N GLY A 217 9.19 -7.81 26.42
CA GLY A 217 10.45 -8.21 27.06
C GLY A 217 10.79 -7.33 28.27
N LEU A 218 10.63 -6.02 28.14
CA LEU A 218 10.90 -5.05 29.20
C LEU A 218 9.94 -5.22 30.38
N GLU A 219 8.66 -5.48 30.11
CA GLU A 219 7.65 -5.77 31.13
C GLU A 219 8.04 -7.01 31.95
N LYS A 220 8.46 -8.11 31.30
CA LYS A 220 8.93 -9.31 32.00
C LYS A 220 10.18 -9.07 32.85
N LEU A 221 11.13 -8.27 32.35
CA LEU A 221 12.32 -7.90 33.13
C LEU A 221 11.93 -7.07 34.35
N HIS A 222 10.98 -6.15 34.20
CA HIS A 222 10.47 -5.35 35.29
C HIS A 222 9.75 -6.21 36.35
N GLU A 223 8.89 -7.14 35.93
CA GLU A 223 8.24 -8.11 36.81
C GLU A 223 9.26 -8.97 37.57
N THR A 224 10.30 -9.46 36.87
CA THR A 224 11.36 -10.25 37.50
C THR A 224 12.15 -9.45 38.52
N ALA A 225 12.45 -8.17 38.23
CA ALA A 225 13.12 -7.29 39.18
C ALA A 225 12.29 -7.10 40.46
N ILE A 226 10.96 -6.91 40.33
CA ILE A 226 10.05 -6.84 41.47
C ILE A 226 10.06 -8.16 42.27
N GLN A 227 10.06 -9.32 41.59
CA GLN A 227 10.10 -10.62 42.26
C GLN A 227 11.42 -10.85 43.01
N ILE A 228 12.56 -10.45 42.43
CA ILE A 228 13.88 -10.53 43.10
C ILE A 228 13.90 -9.67 44.36
N GLU A 229 13.36 -8.45 44.30
CA GLU A 229 13.28 -7.56 45.46
C GLU A 229 12.45 -8.20 46.59
N GLN A 230 11.29 -8.77 46.26
CA GLN A 230 10.44 -9.48 47.22
C GLN A 230 11.14 -10.72 47.82
N LEU A 231 11.91 -11.46 47.02
CA LEU A 231 12.68 -12.61 47.49
C LEU A 231 13.82 -12.19 48.42
N ASN A 232 14.53 -11.11 48.11
CA ASN A 232 15.59 -10.58 48.97
C ASN A 232 15.05 -10.16 50.35
N VAL A 233 13.88 -9.49 50.39
CA VAL A 233 13.21 -9.16 51.65
C VAL A 233 12.87 -10.41 52.46
N LYS A 234 12.28 -11.44 51.83
CA LYS A 234 11.97 -12.71 52.50
C LYS A 234 13.23 -13.41 53.01
N LEU A 235 14.31 -13.40 52.23
CA LEU A 235 15.58 -14.04 52.57
C LEU A 235 16.27 -13.34 53.74
N ALA A 236 16.20 -12.00 53.81
CA ALA A 236 16.70 -11.23 54.95
C ALA A 236 15.97 -11.61 56.25
N VAL A 237 14.63 -11.72 56.20
CA VAL A 237 13.83 -12.15 57.36
C VAL A 237 14.17 -13.59 57.76
N GLN A 238 14.29 -14.50 56.79
CA GLN A 238 14.62 -15.90 57.08
C GLN A 238 16.03 -16.07 57.67
N LYS A 239 17.02 -15.26 57.27
CA LYS A 239 18.37 -15.29 57.86
C LYS A 239 18.35 -14.96 59.35
N VAL A 240 17.61 -13.93 59.76
CA VAL A 240 17.48 -13.55 61.17
C VAL A 240 16.83 -14.67 61.98
N ILE A 241 15.73 -15.25 61.47
CA ILE A 241 15.06 -16.38 62.12
C ILE A 241 16.00 -17.59 62.22
N LEU A 242 16.80 -17.86 61.19
CA LEU A 242 17.74 -18.98 61.17
C LEU A 242 18.86 -18.79 62.18
N GLU A 243 19.43 -17.60 62.30
CA GLU A 243 20.44 -17.30 63.33
C GLU A 243 19.85 -17.50 64.73
N GLU A 244 18.67 -16.95 65.01
CA GLU A 244 18.01 -17.11 66.32
C GLU A 244 17.76 -18.59 66.65
N LYS A 245 17.30 -19.38 65.67
CA LYS A 245 17.11 -20.83 65.85
C LYS A 245 18.42 -21.58 66.01
N THR A 246 19.47 -21.20 65.29
CA THR A 246 20.80 -21.81 65.43
C THR A 246 21.37 -21.54 66.82
N THR A 247 21.33 -20.29 67.30
CA THR A 247 21.78 -19.93 68.65
C THR A 247 20.97 -20.64 69.73
N SER A 248 19.65 -20.74 69.57
CA SER A 248 18.80 -21.51 70.50
C SER A 248 19.16 -23.00 70.50
N CYS A 249 19.45 -23.59 69.34
CA CYS A 249 19.86 -24.98 69.22
C CYS A 249 21.25 -25.22 69.82
N GLU A 250 22.20 -24.31 69.63
CA GLU A 250 23.53 -24.35 70.25
C GLU A 250 23.44 -24.24 71.77
N SER A 251 22.59 -23.36 72.31
CA SER A 251 22.33 -23.27 73.75
C SER A 251 21.78 -24.58 74.31
N LEU A 252 20.76 -25.16 73.64
CA LEU A 252 20.21 -26.46 74.04
C LEU A 252 21.24 -27.58 73.96
N MET A 253 22.11 -27.57 72.94
CA MET A 253 23.18 -28.56 72.80
C MET A 253 24.22 -28.45 73.92
N ASN A 254 24.57 -27.23 74.33
CA ASN A 254 25.44 -26.98 75.47
C ASN A 254 24.81 -27.47 76.78
N GLU A 255 23.54 -27.18 77.03
CA GLU A 255 22.81 -27.69 78.20
C GLU A 255 22.75 -29.22 78.22
N ILE A 256 22.52 -29.85 77.05
CA ILE A 256 22.54 -31.31 76.93
C ILE A 256 23.93 -31.86 77.21
N ASN A 257 25.00 -31.23 76.71
CA ASN A 257 26.38 -31.65 76.97
C ASN A 257 26.73 -31.52 78.44
N GLU A 258 26.43 -30.40 79.09
CA GLU A 258 26.63 -30.19 80.54
C GLU A 258 25.85 -31.23 81.36
N SER A 259 24.57 -31.44 81.04
CA SER A 259 23.73 -32.44 81.70
C SER A 259 24.29 -33.87 81.49
N THR A 260 24.81 -34.17 80.30
CA THR A 260 25.43 -35.46 79.98
C THR A 260 26.74 -35.64 80.74
N GLU A 261 27.59 -34.62 80.83
CA GLU A 261 28.82 -34.65 81.63
C GLU A 261 28.51 -34.87 83.12
N VAL A 262 27.54 -34.16 83.68
CA VAL A 262 27.09 -34.35 85.06
C VAL A 262 26.51 -35.75 85.26
N ALA A 263 25.71 -36.26 84.32
CA ALA A 263 25.17 -37.62 84.39
C ALA A 263 26.28 -38.68 84.30
N THR A 264 27.30 -38.44 83.47
CA THR A 264 28.45 -39.33 83.32
C THR A 264 29.31 -39.30 84.58
N ALA A 265 29.61 -38.12 85.13
CA ALA A 265 30.34 -37.97 86.39
C ALA A 265 29.60 -38.64 87.56
N LYS A 266 28.28 -38.48 87.65
CA LYS A 266 27.44 -39.21 88.63
C LYS A 266 27.48 -40.72 88.41
N LYS A 267 27.48 -41.18 87.15
CA LYS A 267 27.63 -42.61 86.82
C LYS A 267 29.00 -43.15 87.24
N THR A 268 30.09 -42.43 86.98
CA THR A 268 31.43 -42.81 87.41
C THR A 268 31.54 -42.85 88.93
N GLN A 269 31.01 -41.84 89.62
CA GLN A 269 30.98 -41.79 91.08
C GLN A 269 30.13 -42.91 91.69
N ALA A 270 29.01 -43.28 91.06
CA ALA A 270 28.20 -44.42 91.47
C ALA A 270 28.93 -45.75 91.23
N GLN A 271 29.67 -45.89 90.13
CA GLN A 271 30.53 -47.05 89.86
C GLN A 271 31.67 -47.17 90.87
N GLU A 272 32.35 -46.08 91.21
CA GLU A 272 33.39 -46.04 92.24
C GLU A 272 32.83 -46.41 93.62
N LYS A 273 31.70 -45.82 94.02
CA LYS A 273 31.00 -46.19 95.26
C LYS A 273 30.58 -47.67 95.26
N SER A 274 30.14 -48.22 94.13
CA SER A 274 29.82 -49.64 94.01
C SER A 274 31.04 -50.53 94.16
N VAL A 275 32.19 -50.14 93.62
CA VAL A 275 33.47 -50.87 93.79
C VAL A 275 33.94 -50.80 95.25
N GLU A 276 33.80 -49.63 95.89
CA GLU A 276 34.14 -49.43 97.29
C GLU A 276 33.23 -50.23 98.22
N LEU A 277 31.91 -50.23 97.98
CA LEU A 277 30.96 -51.09 98.68
C LEU A 277 31.27 -52.58 98.45
N GLY A 278 31.73 -52.95 97.25
CA GLY A 278 32.20 -54.31 96.97
C GLY A 278 33.46 -54.70 97.76
N LYS A 279 34.39 -53.76 98.00
CA LYS A 279 35.56 -53.95 98.86
C LYS A 279 35.16 -54.02 100.34
N GLN A 280 34.30 -53.12 100.81
CA GLN A 280 33.78 -53.13 102.17
C GLN A 280 32.97 -54.40 102.47
N ALA A 281 32.17 -54.89 101.51
CA ALA A 281 31.48 -56.17 101.63
C ALA A 281 32.45 -57.35 101.78
N LYS A 282 33.59 -57.34 101.06
CA LYS A 282 34.65 -58.36 101.24
C LYS A 282 35.32 -58.29 102.61
N ILE A 283 35.51 -57.09 103.16
CA ILE A 283 36.08 -56.90 104.51
C ILE A 283 35.08 -57.37 105.59
N ILE A 284 33.80 -57.06 105.45
CA ILE A 284 32.75 -57.50 106.38
C ILE A 284 32.55 -59.02 106.35
N VAL A 285 32.71 -59.67 105.18
CA VAL A 285 32.70 -61.13 105.06
C VAL A 285 33.93 -61.75 105.74
N ALA A 286 35.09 -61.07 105.71
CA ALA A 286 36.30 -61.52 106.41
C ALA A 286 36.19 -61.34 107.94
N GLU A 287 35.54 -60.27 108.42
CA GLU A 287 35.32 -60.04 109.86
C GLU A 287 34.23 -60.95 110.46
N LYS A 288 33.22 -61.36 109.68
CA LYS A 288 32.22 -62.35 110.12
C LYS A 288 32.73 -63.81 110.14
N ALA A 289 33.92 -64.06 109.61
CA ALA A 289 34.54 -65.39 109.55
C ALA A 289 35.61 -65.60 110.65
N SER A 290 35.75 -64.65 111.58
CA SER A 290 36.63 -64.73 112.75
C SER A 290 35.82 -64.70 114.05
#